data_AF-A0AA37IMA4-F1
#
_entry.id   AF-A0AA37IMA4-F1
#
_cell.length_a   1.000
_cell.length_b   1.000
_cell.length_c   1.000
_cell.angle_alpha   90.00
_cell.angle_beta   90.00
_cell.angle_gamma   90.00
#
_symmetry.space_group_name_H-M   'P 1'
#
loop_
_entity.id
_entity.type
_entity.pdbx_description
1 polymer ?
#
loop_
_entity_poly.entity_id
_entity_poly.type
_entity_poly.pdbx_seq_one_letter_code
_entity_poly.pdbx_strand_id
1 'polypeptide(L)'
;MDHSPFGVFNPRFYGVSLHLSDPDRLNLQGRYVDASDDLSDWEGRNAEPSLHDVSVLSAIDHEIRHFHDFLVSPFGTVTMTSRLQASVNGFHVLKTLRECPGRFVPVPLVRWIEWDASARQRWLDSTGSVFGIRSSDDIVELPHVPDVARAPFPRDLAYRADASSNQRFLIAAALIAAQAYGTMEVRRKHRSSLGDISASADDIFEATAHLVQVQAAWSGQGEAAANTLLEYVMTSPATLLAPLQALLKVMLASTGRIDVAKATALCTWMLLGPGERSMAEGHPGHRYFQVLVLAAATPVDKAFSEPMPASNLFARLDKLTHSAPWRANIASASEGADGRLALYEEGARSLQGGYFDALFAVVRAWHHDQAFARRMFLDDPGTLANPDHNLHSPGYPRPFIETRMGFMMHKRRDVLDRDDHRVIAIDEEGKHVLAYISSPGRDTTLDIDDALAARVVTHMSDFLFMDEPLDDLYEHWCRRLIEPFVDKKLVSVY
;
A
#
# COMPACT_ATOMS: atom_id res chain seq x y z
N MET A 1 -6.08 -3.39 -17.29
CA MET A 1 -5.93 -2.15 -16.51
C MET A 1 -5.99 -2.50 -15.03
N ASP A 2 -4.90 -2.27 -14.29
CA ASP A 2 -4.93 -2.25 -12.83
C ASP A 2 -5.98 -1.23 -12.39
N HIS A 3 -7.12 -1.68 -11.89
CA HIS A 3 -7.89 -0.90 -10.92
C HIS A 3 -7.13 -0.95 -9.59
N SER A 4 -5.89 -0.45 -9.56
CA SER A 4 -5.45 0.20 -8.34
C SER A 4 -6.37 1.42 -8.26
N PRO A 5 -7.26 1.52 -7.25
CA PRO A 5 -7.93 2.78 -7.03
C PRO A 5 -6.83 3.86 -6.97
N PHE A 6 -7.09 5.02 -7.58
CA PHE A 6 -6.32 6.24 -7.30
C PHE A 6 -6.15 6.37 -5.77
N GLY A 7 -4.97 6.71 -5.25
CA GLY A 7 -4.77 6.90 -3.81
C GLY A 7 -4.09 5.75 -3.07
N VAL A 8 -4.29 4.50 -3.47
CA VAL A 8 -3.90 3.40 -2.57
C VAL A 8 -2.38 3.30 -2.46
N PHE A 9 -1.82 3.56 -1.26
CA PHE A 9 -0.45 3.20 -0.92
C PHE A 9 -0.22 1.74 -1.32
N ASN A 10 0.55 1.56 -2.39
CA ASN A 10 0.80 0.25 -2.95
C ASN A 10 2.12 -0.25 -2.41
N PRO A 11 2.12 -1.23 -1.48
CA PRO A 11 3.36 -1.73 -0.88
C PRO A 11 4.30 -2.42 -1.89
N ARG A 12 3.95 -2.50 -3.19
CA ARG A 12 4.86 -2.86 -4.28
C ARG A 12 6.00 -1.86 -4.48
N PHE A 13 5.80 -0.62 -4.05
CA PHE A 13 6.75 0.48 -4.19
C PHE A 13 6.88 1.19 -2.85
N TYR A 14 8.12 1.45 -2.42
CA TYR A 14 8.36 2.25 -1.22
C TYR A 14 8.23 3.73 -1.55
N GLY A 15 6.99 4.17 -1.70
CA GLY A 15 6.66 5.53 -2.07
C GLY A 15 5.18 5.63 -2.41
N VAL A 16 4.85 6.61 -3.24
CA VAL A 16 3.49 6.86 -3.71
C VAL A 16 3.44 6.97 -5.22
N SER A 17 2.30 6.67 -5.84
CA SER A 17 2.16 6.65 -7.29
C SER A 17 1.03 7.58 -7.73
N LEU A 18 1.35 8.57 -8.55
CA LEU A 18 0.39 9.46 -9.19
C LEU A 18 0.14 9.03 -10.62
N HIS A 19 -1.13 8.82 -10.95
CA HIS A 19 -1.56 8.47 -12.30
C HIS A 19 -2.19 9.68 -12.99
N LEU A 20 -1.50 10.22 -13.99
CA LEU A 20 -1.97 11.36 -14.78
C LEU A 20 -2.36 10.89 -16.18
N SER A 21 -3.51 11.37 -16.68
CA SER A 21 -4.02 10.92 -17.98
C SER A 21 -3.43 11.67 -19.18
N ASP A 22 -2.85 12.85 -18.98
CA ASP A 22 -2.30 13.66 -20.07
C ASP A 22 -1.13 14.57 -19.60
N PRO A 23 -0.31 15.07 -20.54
CA PRO A 23 0.83 15.94 -20.23
C PRO A 23 0.46 17.30 -19.63
N ASP A 24 -0.73 17.83 -19.90
CA ASP A 24 -1.14 19.14 -19.37
C ASP A 24 -1.36 19.03 -17.86
N ARG A 25 -1.88 17.91 -17.37
CA ARG A 25 -1.96 17.59 -15.94
C ARG A 25 -0.60 17.46 -15.28
N LEU A 26 0.38 16.89 -15.98
CA LEU A 26 1.75 16.82 -15.48
C LEU A 26 2.34 18.22 -15.34
N ASN A 27 2.15 19.08 -16.35
CA ASN A 27 2.61 20.47 -16.29
C ASN A 27 1.90 21.25 -15.17
N LEU A 28 0.59 21.02 -14.99
CA LEU A 28 -0.20 21.63 -13.93
C LEU A 28 0.32 21.23 -12.54
N GLN A 29 0.58 19.93 -12.33
CA GLN A 29 1.17 19.43 -11.09
C GLN A 29 2.59 19.96 -10.87
N GLY A 30 3.43 20.00 -11.90
CA GLY A 30 4.79 20.54 -11.79
C GLY A 30 4.80 22.00 -11.32
N ARG A 31 3.91 22.84 -11.86
CA ARG A 31 3.76 24.24 -11.43
C ARG A 31 3.34 24.38 -9.97
N TYR A 32 2.53 23.45 -9.46
CA TYR A 32 2.11 23.45 -8.05
C TYR A 32 3.25 23.07 -7.10
N VAL A 33 4.07 22.08 -7.49
CA VAL A 33 5.20 21.60 -6.69
C VAL A 33 6.36 22.60 -6.70
N ASP A 34 6.61 23.27 -7.82
CA ASP A 34 7.79 24.15 -7.99
C ASP A 34 7.65 25.51 -7.29
N ALA A 35 6.46 25.87 -6.78
CA ALA A 35 6.09 27.07 -5.99
C ALA A 35 7.18 28.16 -5.76
N SER A 36 7.78 28.64 -6.85
CA SER A 36 8.39 29.96 -7.01
C SER A 36 7.47 30.89 -7.82
N ASP A 37 6.42 30.33 -8.43
CA ASP A 37 5.39 31.08 -9.14
C ASP A 37 4.25 31.41 -8.17
N ASP A 38 3.97 32.71 -8.07
CA ASP A 38 3.04 33.34 -7.14
C ASP A 38 1.61 32.77 -7.30
N LEU A 39 1.24 31.79 -6.49
CA LEU A 39 -0.11 31.18 -6.45
C LEU A 39 -1.21 32.21 -6.12
N SER A 40 -0.85 33.42 -5.68
CA SER A 40 -1.79 34.53 -5.47
C SER A 40 -2.55 34.93 -6.74
N ASP A 41 -2.00 34.65 -7.93
CA ASP A 41 -2.64 34.94 -9.21
C ASP A 41 -3.65 33.84 -9.64
N TRP A 42 -3.73 32.72 -8.90
CA TRP A 42 -4.62 31.59 -9.19
C TRP A 42 -6.08 31.88 -8.81
N GLU A 43 -6.31 32.48 -7.63
CA GLU A 43 -7.66 32.86 -7.16
C GLU A 43 -8.35 33.83 -8.14
N GLY A 44 -7.58 34.73 -8.77
CA GLY A 44 -8.09 35.67 -9.78
C GLY A 44 -8.37 35.05 -11.15
N ARG A 45 -7.68 33.94 -11.49
CA ARG A 45 -7.82 33.25 -12.79
C ARG A 45 -8.87 32.15 -12.80
N ASN A 46 -9.23 31.61 -11.64
CA ASN A 46 -10.17 30.51 -11.50
C ASN A 46 -11.34 30.86 -10.56
N ALA A 47 -12.14 31.86 -10.94
CA ALA A 47 -13.36 32.23 -10.23
C ALA A 47 -14.36 31.06 -10.08
N GLU A 48 -14.28 30.05 -10.96
CA GLU A 48 -14.94 28.75 -10.83
C GLU A 48 -13.88 27.64 -10.95
N PRO A 49 -13.30 27.15 -9.84
CA PRO A 49 -12.30 26.10 -9.88
C PRO A 49 -12.91 24.80 -10.41
N SER A 50 -12.36 24.24 -11.48
CA SER A 50 -12.83 22.95 -11.99
C SER A 50 -12.46 21.86 -10.99
N LEU A 51 -13.40 20.97 -10.63
CA LEU A 51 -13.12 19.82 -9.75
C LEU A 51 -11.90 19.03 -10.22
N HIS A 52 -11.71 18.97 -11.54
CA HIS A 52 -10.61 18.28 -12.18
C HIS A 52 -9.25 18.91 -11.85
N ASP A 53 -9.10 20.23 -12.01
CA ASP A 53 -7.87 20.95 -11.65
C ASP A 53 -7.60 20.87 -10.15
N VAL A 54 -8.65 21.05 -9.34
CA VAL A 54 -8.56 20.94 -7.87
C VAL A 54 -8.02 19.57 -7.46
N SER A 55 -8.53 18.51 -8.10
CA SER A 55 -8.12 17.14 -7.82
C SER A 55 -6.66 16.90 -8.22
N VAL A 56 -6.21 17.38 -9.38
CA VAL A 56 -4.83 17.18 -9.86
C VAL A 56 -3.82 17.88 -8.95
N LEU A 57 -4.10 19.12 -8.56
CA LEU A 57 -3.20 19.92 -7.73
C LEU A 57 -3.06 19.34 -6.31
N SER A 58 -4.17 18.89 -5.72
CA SER A 58 -4.20 18.33 -4.36
C SER A 58 -3.88 16.83 -4.29
N ALA A 59 -3.75 16.14 -5.42
CA ALA A 59 -3.53 14.68 -5.45
C ALA A 59 -2.23 14.26 -4.77
N ILE A 60 -1.17 15.07 -4.84
CA ILE A 60 0.10 14.71 -4.19
C ILE A 60 -0.05 14.62 -2.67
N ASP A 61 -0.80 15.54 -2.07
CA ASP A 61 -1.05 15.57 -0.63
C ASP A 61 -1.92 14.39 -0.17
N HIS A 62 -2.89 14.00 -1.00
CA HIS A 62 -3.70 12.81 -0.82
C HIS A 62 -2.81 11.54 -0.76
N GLU A 63 -1.93 11.37 -1.73
CA GLU A 63 -1.03 10.22 -1.81
C GLU A 63 0.00 10.21 -0.65
N ILE A 64 0.60 11.36 -0.33
CA ILE A 64 1.51 11.51 0.82
C ILE A 64 0.80 11.13 2.12
N ARG A 65 -0.48 11.48 2.27
CA ARG A 65 -1.27 11.12 3.44
C ARG A 65 -1.37 9.60 3.61
N HIS A 66 -1.60 8.85 2.53
CA HIS A 66 -1.60 7.38 2.61
C HIS A 66 -0.26 6.83 3.12
N PHE A 67 0.86 7.39 2.64
CA PHE A 67 2.19 6.99 3.11
C PHE A 67 2.36 7.23 4.62
N HIS A 68 1.97 8.41 5.12
CA HIS A 68 2.09 8.74 6.55
C HIS A 68 1.18 7.87 7.43
N ASP A 69 -0.07 7.67 7.03
CA ASP A 69 -1.00 6.78 7.74
C ASP A 69 -0.46 5.35 7.79
N PHE A 70 0.19 4.91 6.72
CA PHE A 70 0.75 3.56 6.64
C PHE A 70 1.98 3.38 7.54
N LEU A 71 2.84 4.40 7.66
CA LEU A 71 3.98 4.39 8.58
C LEU A 71 3.54 4.33 10.05
N VAL A 72 2.52 5.12 10.41
CA VAL A 72 2.07 5.23 11.82
C VAL A 72 1.20 4.06 12.24
N SER A 73 0.30 3.58 11.36
CA SER A 73 -0.72 2.61 11.73
C SER A 73 -0.16 1.22 12.06
N PRO A 74 -0.64 0.57 13.14
CA PRO A 74 -0.40 -0.85 13.38
C PRO A 74 -0.87 -1.74 12.22
N PHE A 75 -1.99 -1.41 11.58
CA PHE A 75 -2.48 -2.16 10.40
C PHE A 75 -1.51 -2.07 9.22
N GLY A 76 -1.02 -0.86 8.90
CA GLY A 76 -0.02 -0.65 7.85
C GLY A 76 1.28 -1.40 8.12
N THR A 77 1.68 -1.50 9.39
CA THR A 77 2.86 -2.27 9.81
C THR A 77 2.75 -3.75 9.48
N VAL A 78 1.63 -4.36 9.82
CA VAL A 78 1.41 -5.78 9.52
C VAL A 78 1.38 -6.02 8.02
N THR A 79 0.71 -5.13 7.28
CA THR A 79 0.63 -5.21 5.83
C THR A 79 2.01 -5.06 5.18
N MET A 80 2.81 -4.07 5.58
CA MET A 80 4.15 -3.87 5.03
C MET A 80 5.10 -5.02 5.36
N THR A 81 5.11 -5.43 6.62
CA THR A 81 6.00 -6.50 7.07
C THR A 81 5.66 -7.81 6.39
N SER A 82 4.38 -8.08 6.13
CA SER A 82 3.93 -9.21 5.31
C SER A 82 4.34 -9.04 3.85
N ARG A 83 4.26 -7.84 3.28
CA ARG A 83 4.76 -7.60 1.91
C ARG A 83 6.26 -7.86 1.81
N LEU A 84 7.07 -7.30 2.72
CA LEU A 84 8.51 -7.51 2.73
C LEU A 84 8.85 -8.99 2.89
N GLN A 85 8.09 -9.71 3.72
CA GLN A 85 8.22 -11.16 3.88
C GLN A 85 7.91 -11.88 2.56
N ALA A 86 6.83 -11.50 1.88
CA ALA A 86 6.44 -12.02 0.58
C ALA A 86 7.52 -11.77 -0.48
N SER A 87 8.05 -10.55 -0.59
CA SER A 87 9.06 -10.20 -1.59
C SER A 87 10.40 -10.90 -1.35
N VAL A 88 10.88 -10.94 -0.10
CA VAL A 88 12.15 -11.61 0.25
C VAL A 88 12.05 -13.12 -0.01
N ASN A 89 10.97 -13.76 0.42
CA ASN A 89 10.80 -15.21 0.23
C ASN A 89 10.42 -15.55 -1.22
N GLY A 90 9.64 -14.72 -1.90
CA GLY A 90 9.31 -14.86 -3.32
C GLY A 90 10.54 -14.75 -4.22
N PHE A 91 11.47 -13.83 -3.90
CA PHE A 91 12.74 -13.76 -4.61
C PHE A 91 13.66 -14.94 -4.31
N HIS A 92 13.63 -15.45 -3.07
CA HIS A 92 14.33 -16.68 -2.73
C HIS A 92 13.79 -17.86 -3.53
N VAL A 93 12.46 -17.98 -3.66
CA VAL A 93 11.81 -18.97 -4.53
C VAL A 93 12.31 -18.85 -5.97
N LEU A 94 12.33 -17.64 -6.54
CA LEU A 94 12.86 -17.40 -7.88
C LEU A 94 14.29 -17.92 -8.06
N LYS A 95 15.20 -17.65 -7.12
CA LYS A 95 16.58 -18.13 -7.20
C LYS A 95 16.66 -19.67 -7.13
N THR A 96 15.86 -20.28 -6.27
CA THR A 96 15.90 -21.73 -6.03
C THR A 96 15.20 -22.53 -7.13
N LEU A 97 14.19 -21.93 -7.80
CA LEU A 97 13.40 -22.60 -8.83
C LEU A 97 14.29 -23.23 -9.90
N ARG A 98 15.32 -22.51 -10.37
CA ARG A 98 16.25 -22.99 -11.41
C ARG A 98 16.90 -24.33 -11.07
N GLU A 99 17.16 -24.57 -9.79
CA GLU A 99 17.89 -25.74 -9.29
C GLU A 99 16.96 -26.92 -8.96
N CYS A 100 15.64 -26.73 -9.01
CA CYS A 100 14.66 -27.77 -8.74
C CYS A 100 14.25 -28.53 -10.01
N PRO A 101 13.85 -29.82 -9.90
CA PRO A 101 13.26 -30.58 -11.00
C PRO A 101 11.97 -29.94 -11.54
N GLY A 102 11.58 -30.33 -12.76
CA GLY A 102 10.40 -29.80 -13.46
C GLY A 102 10.77 -28.73 -14.50
N ARG A 103 10.04 -28.71 -15.62
CA ARG A 103 10.21 -27.77 -16.74
C ARG A 103 9.24 -26.59 -16.67
N PHE A 104 8.16 -26.75 -15.92
CA PHE A 104 7.09 -25.77 -15.81
C PHE A 104 6.86 -25.35 -14.36
N VAL A 105 6.57 -24.07 -14.17
CA VAL A 105 6.20 -23.49 -12.87
C VAL A 105 4.74 -23.05 -12.96
N PRO A 106 3.85 -23.61 -12.13
CA PRO A 106 2.46 -23.20 -12.11
C PRO A 106 2.33 -21.83 -11.45
N VAL A 107 1.58 -20.92 -12.06
CA VAL A 107 1.36 -19.56 -11.53
C VAL A 107 -0.14 -19.22 -11.54
N PRO A 108 -0.67 -18.64 -10.46
CA PRO A 108 0.01 -18.33 -9.19
C PRO A 108 0.28 -19.59 -8.33
N LEU A 109 1.40 -19.56 -7.61
CA LEU A 109 1.87 -20.62 -6.73
C LEU A 109 0.96 -20.82 -5.51
N VAL A 110 0.33 -19.76 -4.98
CA VAL A 110 -0.64 -19.87 -3.86
C VAL A 110 -1.74 -20.86 -4.23
N ARG A 111 -2.37 -20.67 -5.39
CA ARG A 111 -3.45 -21.54 -5.87
C ARG A 111 -2.99 -22.96 -6.13
N TRP A 112 -1.79 -23.13 -6.71
CA TRP A 112 -1.22 -24.46 -6.89
C TRP A 112 -0.97 -25.17 -5.56
N ILE A 113 -0.46 -24.47 -4.54
CA ILE A 113 -0.25 -24.98 -3.19
C ILE A 113 -1.60 -25.37 -2.54
N GLU A 114 -2.66 -24.61 -2.76
CA GLU A 114 -3.99 -24.92 -2.21
C GLU A 114 -4.70 -26.08 -2.91
N TRP A 115 -4.34 -26.38 -4.16
CA TRP A 115 -4.93 -27.50 -4.89
C TRP A 115 -4.45 -28.85 -4.37
N ASP A 116 -5.41 -29.73 -4.11
CA ASP A 116 -5.14 -31.14 -3.85
C ASP A 116 -4.67 -31.88 -5.12
N ALA A 117 -4.21 -33.12 -4.94
CA ALA A 117 -3.72 -33.95 -6.05
C ALA A 117 -4.78 -34.15 -7.16
N SER A 118 -6.06 -34.23 -6.79
CA SER A 118 -7.15 -34.44 -7.73
C SER A 118 -7.40 -33.20 -8.60
N ALA A 119 -7.35 -32.01 -8.00
CA ALA A 119 -7.47 -30.74 -8.70
C ALA A 119 -6.30 -30.49 -9.65
N ARG A 120 -5.07 -30.76 -9.18
CA ARG A 120 -3.86 -30.68 -10.01
C ARG A 120 -3.94 -31.64 -11.20
N GLN A 121 -4.39 -32.87 -10.99
CA GLN A 121 -4.56 -33.83 -12.09
C GLN A 121 -5.62 -33.39 -13.10
N ARG A 122 -6.78 -32.88 -12.64
CA ARG A 122 -7.82 -32.34 -13.54
C ARG A 122 -7.28 -31.20 -14.41
N TRP A 123 -6.48 -30.31 -13.85
CA TRP A 123 -5.84 -29.23 -14.61
C TRP A 123 -4.80 -29.76 -15.61
N LEU A 124 -4.01 -30.76 -15.24
CA LEU A 124 -3.07 -31.42 -16.16
C LEU A 124 -3.80 -32.09 -17.32
N ASP A 125 -4.92 -32.77 -17.05
CA ASP A 125 -5.73 -33.44 -18.07
C ASP A 125 -6.36 -32.44 -19.05
N SER A 126 -6.80 -31.26 -18.57
CA SER A 126 -7.40 -30.22 -19.40
C SER A 126 -6.39 -29.42 -20.21
N THR A 127 -5.21 -29.16 -19.63
CA THR A 127 -4.31 -28.09 -20.09
C THR A 127 -2.94 -28.61 -20.50
N GLY A 128 -2.56 -29.80 -20.05
CA GLY A 128 -1.21 -30.34 -20.23
C GLY A 128 -0.81 -30.52 -21.70
N SER A 129 -1.74 -30.96 -22.55
CA SER A 129 -1.49 -31.13 -23.99
C SER A 129 -1.17 -29.81 -24.71
N VAL A 130 -1.81 -28.69 -24.29
CA VAL A 130 -1.61 -27.36 -24.86
C VAL A 130 -0.19 -26.86 -24.60
N PHE A 131 0.33 -27.09 -23.40
CA PHE A 131 1.67 -26.64 -22.99
C PHE A 131 2.78 -27.69 -23.18
N GLY A 132 2.44 -28.90 -23.63
CA GLY A 132 3.39 -30.00 -23.81
C GLY A 132 3.87 -30.63 -22.49
N ILE A 133 3.03 -30.57 -21.46
CA ILE A 133 3.22 -31.19 -20.14
C ILE A 133 2.79 -32.66 -20.26
N ARG A 134 3.71 -33.58 -20.01
CA ARG A 134 3.50 -35.02 -20.23
C ARG A 134 3.18 -35.77 -18.94
N SER A 135 3.60 -35.24 -17.80
CA SER A 135 3.40 -35.84 -16.48
C SER A 135 3.50 -34.79 -15.38
N SER A 136 3.11 -35.15 -14.15
CA SER A 136 3.32 -34.33 -12.96
C SER A 136 4.79 -33.95 -12.74
N ASP A 137 5.73 -34.80 -13.14
CA ASP A 137 7.18 -34.59 -12.96
C ASP A 137 7.74 -33.47 -13.84
N ASP A 138 6.97 -33.05 -14.85
CA ASP A 138 7.28 -31.86 -15.64
C ASP A 138 6.99 -30.56 -14.87
N ILE A 139 6.24 -30.61 -13.77
CA ILE A 139 5.89 -29.45 -12.95
C ILE A 139 6.81 -29.39 -11.74
N VAL A 140 7.20 -28.18 -11.33
CA VAL A 140 7.88 -27.98 -10.05
C VAL A 140 6.97 -28.44 -8.91
N GLU A 141 7.48 -29.38 -8.10
CA GLU A 141 6.74 -29.94 -6.98
C GLU A 141 6.61 -28.93 -5.83
N LEU A 142 5.39 -28.80 -5.29
CA LEU A 142 5.08 -28.04 -4.08
C LEU A 142 4.05 -28.80 -3.24
N PRO A 143 4.06 -28.67 -1.90
CA PRO A 143 3.10 -29.37 -1.05
C PRO A 143 1.68 -28.86 -1.25
N HIS A 144 0.70 -29.63 -0.77
CA HIS A 144 -0.69 -29.21 -0.67
C HIS A 144 -0.98 -28.64 0.73
N VAL A 145 -1.52 -27.41 0.80
CA VAL A 145 -1.94 -26.75 2.04
C VAL A 145 -3.30 -26.06 1.81
N PRO A 146 -4.43 -26.60 2.32
CA PRO A 146 -5.78 -26.16 1.95
C PRO A 146 -6.26 -24.82 2.58
N ASP A 147 -5.40 -24.12 3.30
CA ASP A 147 -5.62 -22.75 3.82
C ASP A 147 -4.26 -22.16 4.17
N VAL A 148 -3.58 -21.59 3.16
CA VAL A 148 -2.20 -21.13 3.34
C VAL A 148 -2.13 -19.93 4.28
N ALA A 149 -3.17 -19.09 4.33
CA ALA A 149 -3.23 -17.93 5.20
C ALA A 149 -3.22 -18.30 6.69
N ARG A 150 -3.84 -19.42 7.06
CA ARG A 150 -3.95 -19.87 8.47
C ARG A 150 -3.03 -21.03 8.84
N ALA A 151 -2.29 -21.58 7.89
CA ALA A 151 -1.42 -22.73 8.14
C ALA A 151 -0.32 -22.41 9.17
N PRO A 152 -0.12 -23.26 10.19
CA PRO A 152 1.01 -23.12 11.11
C PRO A 152 2.28 -23.58 10.41
N PHE A 153 3.15 -22.64 10.02
CA PHE A 153 4.47 -22.98 9.50
C PHE A 153 5.51 -23.04 10.63
N PRO A 154 6.33 -24.10 10.69
CA PRO A 154 7.49 -24.14 11.58
C PRO A 154 8.41 -22.94 11.30
N ARG A 155 8.72 -22.15 12.33
CA ARG A 155 9.73 -21.08 12.25
C ARG A 155 11.09 -21.62 11.79
N ASP A 156 11.35 -22.89 12.11
CA ASP A 156 12.60 -23.59 11.80
C ASP A 156 12.76 -23.97 10.31
N LEU A 157 11.69 -23.97 9.52
CA LEU A 157 11.78 -24.22 8.06
C LEU A 157 12.46 -23.05 7.31
N ALA A 158 12.47 -21.85 7.91
CA ALA A 158 12.85 -20.62 7.23
C ALA A 158 14.35 -20.27 7.31
N TYR A 159 15.09 -20.80 8.29
CA TYR A 159 16.40 -20.24 8.66
C TYR A 159 17.55 -21.25 8.80
N ARG A 160 17.31 -22.56 8.67
CA ARG A 160 18.41 -23.53 8.69
C ARG A 160 18.98 -23.70 7.28
N ALA A 161 19.99 -22.89 6.98
CA ALA A 161 20.86 -23.03 5.82
C ALA A 161 21.76 -24.29 5.87
N ASP A 162 21.31 -25.40 6.46
CA ASP A 162 21.97 -26.70 6.32
C ASP A 162 21.42 -27.45 5.09
N ALA A 163 22.03 -27.08 3.97
CA ALA A 163 21.86 -27.58 2.62
C ALA A 163 21.77 -29.11 2.46
N SER A 164 20.58 -29.71 2.65
CA SER A 164 20.36 -31.11 2.26
C SER A 164 19.35 -31.33 1.12
N SER A 165 18.55 -30.34 0.70
CA SER A 165 17.96 -30.29 -0.65
C SER A 165 17.34 -28.91 -0.98
N ASN A 166 17.70 -28.34 -2.14
CA ASN A 166 17.12 -27.09 -2.67
C ASN A 166 15.58 -27.13 -2.71
N GLN A 167 15.01 -28.32 -2.92
CA GLN A 167 13.57 -28.56 -2.87
C GLN A 167 12.95 -28.20 -1.51
N ARG A 168 13.60 -28.52 -0.39
CA ARG A 168 13.08 -28.16 0.95
C ARG A 168 13.09 -26.65 1.16
N PHE A 169 14.13 -25.97 0.71
CA PHE A 169 14.20 -24.50 0.76
C PHE A 169 13.14 -23.85 -0.10
N LEU A 170 12.97 -24.32 -1.35
CA LEU A 170 11.91 -23.87 -2.25
C LEU A 170 10.54 -23.97 -1.56
N ILE A 171 10.24 -25.14 -0.99
CA ILE A 171 8.97 -25.39 -0.31
C ILE A 171 8.79 -24.42 0.87
N ALA A 172 9.80 -24.28 1.73
CA ALA A 172 9.73 -23.39 2.89
C ALA A 172 9.49 -21.94 2.46
N ALA A 173 10.30 -21.42 1.55
CA ALA A 173 10.18 -20.04 1.07
C ALA A 173 8.84 -19.81 0.34
N ALA A 174 8.37 -20.75 -0.48
CA ALA A 174 7.09 -20.65 -1.16
C ALA A 174 5.91 -20.61 -0.18
N LEU A 175 5.94 -21.44 0.86
CA LEU A 175 4.90 -21.44 1.88
C LEU A 175 4.88 -20.15 2.71
N ILE A 176 6.05 -19.63 3.07
CA ILE A 176 6.18 -18.37 3.82
C ILE A 176 5.71 -17.18 2.99
N ALA A 177 6.08 -17.14 1.70
CA ALA A 177 5.61 -16.11 0.77
C ALA A 177 4.09 -16.20 0.58
N ALA A 178 3.57 -17.39 0.29
CA ALA A 178 2.15 -17.63 0.11
C ALA A 178 1.32 -17.28 1.36
N GLN A 179 1.82 -17.58 2.57
CA GLN A 179 1.16 -17.17 3.82
C GLN A 179 1.10 -15.66 3.95
N ALA A 180 2.19 -14.97 3.60
CA ALA A 180 2.26 -13.53 3.68
C ALA A 180 1.27 -12.86 2.70
N TYR A 181 1.15 -13.37 1.47
CA TYR A 181 0.12 -12.93 0.51
C TYR A 181 -1.29 -13.18 1.04
N GLY A 182 -1.60 -14.41 1.48
CA GLY A 182 -2.90 -14.75 2.04
C GLY A 182 -3.26 -13.92 3.27
N THR A 183 -2.29 -13.61 4.14
CA THR A 183 -2.49 -12.74 5.31
C THR A 183 -2.84 -11.31 4.89
N MET A 184 -2.11 -10.72 3.93
CA MET A 184 -2.42 -9.39 3.42
C MET A 184 -3.81 -9.36 2.78
N GLU A 185 -4.13 -10.36 1.97
CA GLU A 185 -5.41 -10.47 1.27
C GLU A 185 -6.58 -10.56 2.25
N VAL A 186 -6.54 -11.51 3.19
CA VAL A 186 -7.58 -11.69 4.21
C VAL A 186 -7.77 -10.40 5.02
N ARG A 187 -6.69 -9.68 5.34
CA ARG A 187 -6.76 -8.44 6.11
C ARG A 187 -7.35 -7.28 5.33
N ARG A 188 -6.92 -7.06 4.09
CA ARG A 188 -7.38 -5.94 3.26
C ARG A 188 -8.79 -6.15 2.71
N LYS A 189 -9.12 -7.37 2.29
CA LYS A 189 -10.46 -7.74 1.80
C LYS A 189 -11.48 -7.89 2.93
N HIS A 190 -11.05 -7.93 4.20
CA HIS A 190 -11.98 -7.95 5.32
C HIS A 190 -12.81 -6.66 5.34
N ARG A 191 -14.13 -6.82 5.25
CA ARG A 191 -15.08 -5.72 5.41
C ARG A 191 -15.93 -5.98 6.65
N SER A 192 -16.08 -4.96 7.46
CA SER A 192 -17.14 -4.91 8.47
C SER A 192 -18.39 -4.29 7.84
N SER A 193 -19.57 -4.66 8.31
CA SER A 193 -20.82 -4.13 7.77
C SER A 193 -21.84 -3.88 8.89
N LEU A 194 -22.63 -2.82 8.74
CA LEU A 194 -23.78 -2.50 9.60
C LEU A 194 -24.89 -1.92 8.73
N GLY A 195 -26.00 -2.66 8.59
CA GLY A 195 -27.05 -2.33 7.62
C GLY A 195 -26.49 -2.33 6.19
N ASP A 196 -26.78 -1.28 5.43
CA ASP A 196 -26.36 -1.14 4.03
C ASP A 196 -24.94 -0.55 3.85
N ILE A 197 -24.25 -0.23 4.95
CA ILE A 197 -22.91 0.36 4.92
C ILE A 197 -21.87 -0.73 5.20
N SER A 198 -20.83 -0.78 4.36
CA SER A 198 -19.70 -1.69 4.50
C SER A 198 -18.37 -0.95 4.39
N ALA A 199 -17.46 -1.18 5.34
CA ALA A 199 -16.15 -0.53 5.40
C ALA A 199 -15.03 -1.56 5.58
N SER A 200 -13.99 -1.42 4.76
CA SER A 200 -12.70 -2.12 4.81
C SER A 200 -11.64 -1.25 5.49
N ALA A 201 -10.40 -1.75 5.60
CA ALA A 201 -9.28 -0.91 6.00
C ALA A 201 -8.98 0.15 4.94
N ASP A 202 -8.97 -0.25 3.66
CA ASP A 202 -8.63 0.62 2.53
C ASP A 202 -9.59 1.83 2.46
N ASP A 203 -10.89 1.64 2.68
CA ASP A 203 -11.85 2.77 2.68
C ASP A 203 -11.55 3.81 3.78
N ILE A 204 -10.94 3.40 4.90
CA ILE A 204 -10.58 4.32 6.00
C ILE A 204 -9.29 5.08 5.69
N PHE A 205 -8.34 4.44 5.01
CA PHE A 205 -7.17 5.13 4.46
C PHE A 205 -7.57 6.14 3.37
N GLU A 206 -8.51 5.78 2.49
CA GLU A 206 -9.06 6.72 1.49
C GLU A 206 -9.79 7.88 2.17
N ALA A 207 -10.54 7.61 3.25
CA ALA A 207 -11.25 8.63 3.98
C ALA A 207 -10.31 9.69 4.59
N THR A 208 -9.18 9.28 5.19
CA THR A 208 -8.19 10.22 5.73
C THR A 208 -7.51 11.03 4.62
N ALA A 209 -7.14 10.39 3.52
CA ALA A 209 -6.52 11.05 2.38
C ALA A 209 -7.43 12.07 1.70
N HIS A 210 -8.71 11.77 1.47
CA HIS A 210 -9.65 12.75 0.94
C HIS A 210 -9.88 13.95 1.86
N LEU A 211 -9.87 13.76 3.18
CA LEU A 211 -10.00 14.87 4.13
C LEU A 211 -8.76 15.78 4.11
N VAL A 212 -7.55 15.22 3.97
CA VAL A 212 -6.33 16.01 3.75
C VAL A 212 -6.38 16.71 2.39
N GLN A 213 -6.89 16.05 1.35
CA GLN A 213 -7.04 16.64 0.03
C GLN A 213 -7.97 17.86 0.02
N VAL A 214 -9.08 17.80 0.78
CA VAL A 214 -9.98 18.96 0.99
C VAL A 214 -9.24 20.10 1.68
N GLN A 215 -8.41 19.81 2.68
CA GLN A 215 -7.60 20.85 3.34
C GLN A 215 -6.51 21.42 2.41
N ALA A 216 -5.87 20.58 1.59
CA ALA A 216 -4.88 21.03 0.61
C ALA A 216 -5.52 21.97 -0.43
N ALA A 217 -6.72 21.63 -0.90
CA ALA A 217 -7.51 22.52 -1.76
C ALA A 217 -7.83 23.84 -1.05
N TRP A 218 -8.20 23.82 0.24
CA TRP A 218 -8.44 25.02 1.01
C TRP A 218 -7.20 25.91 1.10
N SER A 219 -6.06 25.35 1.52
CA SER A 219 -4.83 26.11 1.78
C SER A 219 -4.14 26.57 0.50
N GLY A 220 -4.23 25.80 -0.59
CA GLY A 220 -3.54 26.09 -1.85
C GLY A 220 -4.39 26.75 -2.94
N GLN A 221 -5.72 26.60 -2.90
CA GLN A 221 -6.63 27.02 -3.98
C GLN A 221 -7.87 27.79 -3.48
N GLY A 222 -8.03 27.94 -2.16
CA GLY A 222 -9.09 28.72 -1.53
C GLY A 222 -10.36 27.92 -1.21
N GLU A 223 -11.28 28.58 -0.50
CA GLU A 223 -12.51 28.00 0.04
C GLU A 223 -13.44 27.41 -1.03
N ALA A 224 -13.55 28.04 -2.19
CA ALA A 224 -14.40 27.56 -3.28
C ALA A 224 -13.96 26.17 -3.78
N ALA A 225 -12.66 25.97 -3.98
CA ALA A 225 -12.10 24.70 -4.40
C ALA A 225 -12.32 23.59 -3.36
N ALA A 226 -12.11 23.90 -2.08
CA ALA A 226 -12.37 22.98 -0.99
C ALA A 226 -13.84 22.55 -0.92
N ASN A 227 -14.76 23.51 -1.10
CA ASN A 227 -16.20 23.23 -1.11
C ASN A 227 -16.62 22.37 -2.31
N THR A 228 -16.08 22.62 -3.50
CA THR A 228 -16.31 21.77 -4.69
C THR A 228 -15.85 20.33 -4.45
N LEU A 229 -14.67 20.14 -3.85
CA LEU A 229 -14.16 18.81 -3.54
C LEU A 229 -14.99 18.11 -2.45
N LEU A 230 -15.39 18.83 -1.41
CA LEU A 230 -16.23 18.29 -0.34
C LEU A 230 -17.63 17.90 -0.87
N GLU A 231 -18.22 18.71 -1.76
CA GLU A 231 -19.49 18.38 -2.42
C GLU A 231 -19.36 17.10 -3.26
N TYR A 232 -18.27 16.95 -4.02
CA TYR A 232 -17.98 15.72 -4.74
C TYR A 232 -17.90 14.53 -3.79
N VAL A 233 -17.14 14.63 -2.68
CA VAL A 233 -17.05 13.57 -1.67
C VAL A 233 -18.43 13.18 -1.15
N MET A 234 -19.30 14.17 -0.88
CA MET A 234 -20.63 13.96 -0.31
C MET A 234 -21.66 13.36 -1.29
N THR A 235 -21.47 13.55 -2.59
CA THR A 235 -22.47 13.21 -3.63
C THR A 235 -22.00 12.13 -4.60
N SER A 236 -20.71 11.78 -4.62
CA SER A 236 -20.13 10.81 -5.53
C SER A 236 -20.77 9.42 -5.36
N PRO A 237 -21.05 8.71 -6.46
CA PRO A 237 -21.55 7.33 -6.42
C PRO A 237 -20.43 6.31 -6.14
N ALA A 238 -19.18 6.73 -5.99
CA ALA A 238 -18.06 5.82 -5.73
C ALA A 238 -18.24 5.09 -4.40
N THR A 239 -18.25 3.76 -4.44
CA THR A 239 -18.50 2.90 -3.27
C THR A 239 -17.46 3.09 -2.16
N LEU A 240 -16.21 3.39 -2.52
CA LEU A 240 -15.13 3.66 -1.56
C LEU A 240 -15.37 4.93 -0.71
N LEU A 241 -16.17 5.87 -1.20
CA LEU A 241 -16.51 7.11 -0.46
C LEU A 241 -17.71 6.94 0.48
N ALA A 242 -18.48 5.86 0.33
CA ALA A 242 -19.69 5.66 1.13
C ALA A 242 -19.43 5.67 2.66
N PRO A 243 -18.33 5.08 3.17
CA PRO A 243 -17.99 5.18 4.59
C PRO A 243 -17.72 6.63 5.05
N LEU A 244 -16.94 7.39 4.27
CA LEU A 244 -16.67 8.79 4.58
C LEU A 244 -17.96 9.63 4.56
N GLN A 245 -18.80 9.46 3.54
CA GLN A 245 -20.10 10.13 3.42
C GLN A 245 -20.99 9.88 4.64
N ALA A 246 -21.06 8.63 5.12
CA ALA A 246 -21.85 8.28 6.29
C ALA A 246 -21.31 8.94 7.57
N LEU A 247 -19.99 8.94 7.77
CA LEU A 247 -19.36 9.64 8.90
C LEU A 247 -19.68 11.14 8.87
N LEU A 248 -19.49 11.79 7.73
CA LEU A 248 -19.74 13.22 7.57
C LEU A 248 -21.23 13.57 7.77
N LYS A 249 -22.16 12.74 7.31
CA LYS A 249 -23.61 12.91 7.56
C LYS A 249 -23.94 12.84 9.05
N VAL A 250 -23.33 11.90 9.80
CA VAL A 250 -23.54 11.80 11.25
C VAL A 250 -22.97 13.02 11.98
N MET A 251 -21.79 13.50 11.57
CA MET A 251 -21.20 14.72 12.14
C MET A 251 -22.03 15.97 11.84
N LEU A 252 -22.52 16.10 10.60
CA LEU A 252 -23.39 17.18 10.17
C LEU A 252 -24.71 17.18 10.96
N ALA A 253 -25.32 16.02 11.18
CA ALA A 253 -26.53 15.90 11.99
C ALA A 253 -26.29 16.27 13.47
N SER A 254 -25.09 16.00 13.99
CA SER A 254 -24.76 16.23 15.40
C SER A 254 -24.36 17.67 15.72
N THR A 255 -23.67 18.34 14.78
CA THR A 255 -23.04 19.65 15.02
C THR A 255 -23.53 20.77 14.10
N GLY A 256 -24.33 20.44 13.08
CA GLY A 256 -24.82 21.40 12.08
C GLY A 256 -23.78 21.83 11.04
N ARG A 257 -22.52 21.34 11.13
CA ARG A 257 -21.45 21.62 10.16
C ARG A 257 -20.52 20.42 9.99
N ILE A 258 -19.77 20.40 8.89
CA ILE A 258 -18.68 19.44 8.70
C ILE A 258 -17.39 20.05 9.26
N ASP A 259 -16.80 19.38 10.25
CA ASP A 259 -15.49 19.72 10.80
C ASP A 259 -14.45 18.73 10.24
N VAL A 260 -13.73 19.15 9.20
CA VAL A 260 -12.75 18.32 8.48
C VAL A 260 -11.65 17.84 9.43
N ALA A 261 -11.13 18.71 10.31
CA ALA A 261 -10.07 18.35 11.25
C ALA A 261 -10.55 17.29 12.25
N LYS A 262 -11.77 17.41 12.77
CA LYS A 262 -12.35 16.37 13.63
C LYS A 262 -12.57 15.07 12.88
N ALA A 263 -13.08 15.11 11.65
CA ALA A 263 -13.27 13.92 10.83
C ALA A 263 -11.92 13.21 10.58
N THR A 264 -10.86 13.96 10.26
CA THR A 264 -9.50 13.43 10.07
C THR A 264 -9.00 12.76 11.33
N ALA A 265 -9.19 13.39 12.51
CA ALA A 265 -8.78 12.80 13.78
C ALA A 265 -9.55 11.50 14.08
N LEU A 266 -10.87 11.47 13.85
CA LEU A 266 -11.69 10.26 14.02
C LEU A 266 -11.19 9.12 13.13
N CYS A 267 -10.99 9.37 11.83
CA CYS A 267 -10.47 8.36 10.91
C CYS A 267 -9.04 7.92 11.28
N THR A 268 -8.18 8.86 11.70
CA THR A 268 -6.83 8.53 12.19
C THR A 268 -6.89 7.56 13.36
N TRP A 269 -7.78 7.78 14.35
CA TRP A 269 -7.95 6.86 15.48
C TRP A 269 -8.40 5.45 15.08
N MET A 270 -9.21 5.32 14.03
CA MET A 270 -9.64 4.02 13.50
C MET A 270 -8.46 3.20 12.97
N LEU A 271 -7.39 3.86 12.51
CA LEU A 271 -6.15 3.21 12.05
C LEU A 271 -5.24 2.74 13.19
N LEU A 272 -5.47 3.18 14.44
CA LEU A 272 -4.61 2.92 15.62
C LEU A 272 -5.04 1.71 16.46
N GLY A 273 -5.84 0.80 15.89
CA GLY A 273 -6.26 -0.44 16.56
C GLY A 273 -5.12 -1.44 16.79
N PRO A 274 -5.31 -2.46 17.64
CA PRO A 274 -4.34 -3.54 17.86
C PRO A 274 -4.24 -4.49 16.65
N GLY A 275 -3.73 -3.99 15.51
CA GLY A 275 -3.74 -4.66 14.21
C GLY A 275 -3.13 -6.07 14.20
N GLU A 276 -2.09 -6.33 15.01
CA GLU A 276 -1.47 -7.66 15.10
C GLU A 276 -2.27 -8.68 15.89
N ARG A 277 -3.02 -8.23 16.91
CA ARG A 277 -3.55 -9.10 17.96
C ARG A 277 -4.99 -9.55 17.71
N SER A 278 -5.79 -8.72 17.04
CA SER A 278 -7.21 -9.03 16.82
C SER A 278 -7.77 -8.32 15.58
N MET A 279 -8.26 -9.11 14.61
CA MET A 279 -9.07 -8.56 13.50
C MET A 279 -10.40 -8.01 14.00
N ALA A 280 -11.00 -8.63 15.02
CA ALA A 280 -12.29 -8.20 15.54
C ALA A 280 -12.22 -6.84 16.25
N GLU A 281 -11.13 -6.54 16.94
CA GLU A 281 -11.01 -5.31 17.76
C GLU A 281 -10.14 -4.23 17.11
N GLY A 282 -9.18 -4.64 16.27
CA GLY A 282 -8.15 -3.76 15.73
C GLY A 282 -8.30 -3.39 14.26
N HIS A 283 -9.22 -4.02 13.53
CA HIS A 283 -9.40 -3.70 12.12
C HIS A 283 -10.04 -2.32 11.92
N PRO A 284 -9.52 -1.45 11.02
CA PRO A 284 -10.06 -0.10 10.86
C PRO A 284 -11.55 -0.06 10.50
N GLY A 285 -12.00 -0.96 9.63
CA GLY A 285 -13.42 -1.10 9.29
C GLY A 285 -14.31 -1.42 10.49
N HIS A 286 -13.83 -2.18 11.49
CA HIS A 286 -14.61 -2.44 12.71
C HIS A 286 -14.66 -1.20 13.61
N ARG A 287 -13.50 -0.56 13.81
CA ARG A 287 -13.38 0.67 14.62
C ARG A 287 -14.20 1.83 14.04
N TYR A 288 -14.34 1.88 12.72
CA TYR A 288 -15.26 2.79 12.04
C TYR A 288 -16.71 2.62 12.52
N PHE A 289 -17.23 1.39 12.60
CA PHE A 289 -18.59 1.17 13.11
C PHE A 289 -18.71 1.47 14.60
N GLN A 290 -17.67 1.24 15.40
CA GLN A 290 -17.66 1.67 16.80
C GLN A 290 -17.86 3.18 16.91
N VAL A 291 -17.13 3.97 16.09
CA VAL A 291 -17.28 5.43 16.04
C VAL A 291 -18.68 5.84 15.56
N LEU A 292 -19.19 5.25 14.48
CA LEU A 292 -20.53 5.56 13.98
C LEU A 292 -21.63 5.30 15.01
N VAL A 293 -21.59 4.12 15.65
CA VAL A 293 -22.58 3.73 16.66
C VAL A 293 -22.51 4.67 17.87
N LEU A 294 -21.30 5.01 18.33
CA LEU A 294 -21.12 5.95 19.44
C LEU A 294 -21.61 7.36 19.07
N ALA A 295 -21.30 7.84 17.87
CA ALA A 295 -21.72 9.16 17.41
C ALA A 295 -23.25 9.25 17.29
N ALA A 296 -23.91 8.19 16.80
CA ALA A 296 -25.37 8.13 16.72
C ALA A 296 -26.05 7.98 18.09
N ALA A 297 -25.48 7.18 19.00
CA ALA A 297 -26.06 6.92 20.32
C ALA A 297 -25.80 8.07 21.31
N THR A 298 -24.68 8.77 21.17
CA THR A 298 -24.23 9.83 22.09
C THR A 298 -23.76 11.08 21.35
N PRO A 299 -24.61 11.73 20.53
CA PRO A 299 -24.19 12.85 19.68
C PRO A 299 -23.71 14.08 20.47
N VAL A 300 -24.11 14.20 21.74
CA VAL A 300 -23.69 15.27 22.64
C VAL A 300 -22.35 15.00 23.33
N ASP A 301 -21.77 13.79 23.19
CA ASP A 301 -20.46 13.51 23.79
C ASP A 301 -19.39 14.44 23.24
N LYS A 302 -18.49 14.91 24.12
CA LYS A 302 -17.41 15.82 23.77
C LYS A 302 -16.52 15.31 22.64
N ALA A 303 -16.40 13.99 22.48
CA ALA A 303 -15.68 13.39 21.35
C ALA A 303 -16.23 13.85 19.99
N PHE A 304 -17.54 14.11 19.91
CA PHE A 304 -18.24 14.48 18.67
C PHE A 304 -18.64 15.95 18.65
N SER A 305 -19.02 16.53 19.81
CA SER A 305 -19.60 17.87 19.90
C SER A 305 -18.58 19.00 20.14
N GLU A 306 -17.46 18.74 20.81
CA GLU A 306 -16.51 19.80 21.24
C GLU A 306 -15.14 19.69 20.55
N PRO A 307 -14.45 20.79 20.24
CA PRO A 307 -13.04 20.75 19.82
C PRO A 307 -12.17 20.16 20.93
N MET A 308 -11.26 19.24 20.58
CA MET A 308 -10.38 18.58 21.53
C MET A 308 -9.03 18.27 20.88
N PRO A 309 -7.90 18.40 21.60
CA PRO A 309 -6.62 17.90 21.12
C PRO A 309 -6.70 16.41 20.77
N ALA A 310 -6.06 16.01 19.66
CA ALA A 310 -6.14 14.64 19.14
C ALA A 310 -5.76 13.58 20.19
N SER A 311 -4.73 13.85 21.01
CA SER A 311 -4.30 12.96 22.11
C SER A 311 -5.42 12.66 23.12
N ASN A 312 -6.21 13.68 23.48
CA ASN A 312 -7.34 13.57 24.41
C ASN A 312 -8.54 12.90 23.73
N LEU A 313 -8.80 13.22 22.46
CA LEU A 313 -9.87 12.59 21.68
C LEU A 313 -9.64 11.08 21.58
N PHE A 314 -8.42 10.66 21.27
CA PHE A 314 -8.09 9.24 21.14
C PHE A 314 -8.22 8.50 22.46
N ALA A 315 -7.76 9.09 23.57
CA ALA A 315 -7.95 8.51 24.91
C ALA A 315 -9.44 8.41 25.31
N ARG A 316 -10.26 9.41 24.92
CA ARG A 316 -11.71 9.39 25.11
C ARG A 316 -12.35 8.24 24.33
N LEU A 317 -11.98 8.07 23.06
CA LEU A 317 -12.49 7.00 22.19
C LEU A 317 -12.05 5.61 22.66
N ASP A 318 -10.80 5.43 23.10
CA ASP A 318 -10.34 4.16 23.70
C ASP A 318 -11.22 3.77 24.90
N LYS A 319 -11.52 4.74 25.78
CA LYS A 319 -12.41 4.51 26.93
C LYS A 319 -13.85 4.19 26.52
N LEU A 320 -14.40 4.92 25.54
CA LEU A 320 -15.80 4.73 25.09
C LEU A 320 -16.00 3.40 24.37
N THR A 321 -14.97 2.92 23.65
CA THR A 321 -15.01 1.68 22.89
C THR A 321 -14.49 0.47 23.66
N HIS A 322 -14.01 0.67 24.89
CA HIS A 322 -13.28 -0.34 25.66
C HIS A 322 -12.08 -0.94 24.89
N SER A 323 -11.48 -0.14 23.99
CA SER A 323 -10.29 -0.54 23.23
C SER A 323 -9.02 -0.45 24.09
N ALA A 324 -8.01 -1.24 23.72
CA ALA A 324 -6.66 -1.04 24.23
C ALA A 324 -6.15 0.38 23.88
N PRO A 325 -5.38 1.04 24.77
CA PRO A 325 -4.90 2.39 24.53
C PRO A 325 -4.13 2.53 23.22
N TRP A 326 -4.43 3.55 22.42
CA TRP A 326 -3.82 3.76 21.10
C TRP A 326 -2.28 3.81 21.16
N ARG A 327 -1.72 4.43 22.21
CA ARG A 327 -0.26 4.48 22.43
C ARG A 327 0.34 3.08 22.64
N ALA A 328 -0.37 2.21 23.36
CA ALA A 328 0.07 0.84 23.58
C ALA A 328 0.01 0.01 22.28
N ASN A 329 -0.98 0.28 21.41
CA ASN A 329 -1.08 -0.36 20.10
C ASN A 329 0.09 0.05 19.19
N ILE A 330 0.46 1.32 19.16
CA ILE A 330 1.63 1.80 18.40
C ILE A 330 2.93 1.20 18.97
N ALA A 331 3.10 1.21 20.30
CA ALA A 331 4.28 0.62 20.93
C ALA A 331 4.43 -0.86 20.59
N SER A 332 3.35 -1.64 20.70
CA SER A 332 3.36 -3.05 20.31
C SER A 332 3.70 -3.26 18.83
N ALA A 333 3.21 -2.39 17.94
CA ALA A 333 3.53 -2.46 16.52
C ALA A 333 5.00 -2.12 16.23
N SER A 334 5.61 -1.22 17.02
CA SER A 334 7.04 -0.92 16.94
C SER A 334 7.89 -2.10 17.41
N GLU A 335 7.55 -2.70 18.56
CA GLU A 335 8.25 -3.90 19.04
C GLU A 335 8.16 -5.06 18.03
N GLY A 336 6.99 -5.25 17.40
CA GLY A 336 6.81 -6.24 16.34
C GLY A 336 7.66 -5.93 15.10
N ALA A 337 7.75 -4.67 14.69
CA ALA A 337 8.58 -4.23 13.56
C ALA A 337 10.08 -4.41 13.86
N ASP A 338 10.55 -4.06 15.05
CA ASP A 338 11.94 -4.24 15.49
C ASP A 338 12.34 -5.72 15.46
N GLY A 339 11.47 -6.60 15.97
CA GLY A 339 11.69 -8.04 15.94
C GLY A 339 11.82 -8.59 14.52
N ARG A 340 11.02 -8.08 13.57
CA ARG A 340 11.12 -8.49 12.16
C ARG A 340 12.33 -7.90 11.46
N LEU A 341 12.71 -6.66 11.75
CA LEU A 341 13.94 -6.08 11.21
C LEU A 341 15.16 -6.91 11.65
N ALA A 342 15.23 -7.32 12.91
CA ALA A 342 16.32 -8.16 13.40
C ALA A 342 16.44 -9.49 12.61
N LEU A 343 15.29 -10.13 12.30
CA LEU A 343 15.26 -11.32 11.45
C LEU A 343 15.73 -11.02 10.02
N TYR A 344 15.28 -9.92 9.42
CA TYR A 344 15.71 -9.53 8.08
C TYR A 344 17.20 -9.17 8.01
N GLU A 345 17.75 -8.54 9.04
CA GLU A 345 19.18 -8.25 9.15
C GLU A 345 20.02 -9.53 9.31
N GLU A 346 19.50 -10.55 9.98
CA GLU A 346 20.13 -11.88 9.98
C GLU A 346 20.06 -12.51 8.57
N GLY A 347 18.90 -12.43 7.92
CA GLY A 347 18.71 -12.87 6.54
C GLY A 347 19.67 -12.19 5.56
N ALA A 348 19.84 -10.87 5.66
CA ALA A 348 20.71 -10.06 4.81
C ALA A 348 22.19 -10.48 4.88
N ARG A 349 22.64 -11.04 6.01
CA ARG A 349 24.01 -11.59 6.11
C ARG A 349 24.20 -12.84 5.26
N SER A 350 23.13 -13.63 5.09
CA SER A 350 23.14 -14.89 4.33
C SER A 350 22.71 -14.74 2.87
N LEU A 351 21.84 -13.76 2.59
CA LEU A 351 21.25 -13.48 1.29
C LEU A 351 21.82 -12.18 0.74
N GLN A 352 23.02 -12.26 0.16
CA GLN A 352 23.74 -11.09 -0.36
C GLN A 352 23.63 -11.00 -1.89
N GLY A 353 23.75 -9.77 -2.40
CA GLY A 353 24.01 -9.49 -3.81
C GLY A 353 22.76 -9.10 -4.61
N GLY A 354 22.91 -7.99 -5.35
CA GLY A 354 21.95 -7.53 -6.36
C GLY A 354 20.60 -7.20 -5.74
N TYR A 355 19.55 -7.85 -6.24
CA TYR A 355 18.16 -7.64 -5.84
C TYR A 355 17.85 -7.89 -4.34
N PHE A 356 18.63 -8.73 -3.64
CA PHE A 356 18.44 -8.89 -2.19
C PHE A 356 18.91 -7.64 -1.42
N ASP A 357 20.04 -7.05 -1.82
CA ASP A 357 20.58 -5.86 -1.15
C ASP A 357 19.58 -4.70 -1.25
N ALA A 358 18.98 -4.52 -2.43
CA ALA A 358 17.91 -3.56 -2.69
C ALA A 358 16.66 -3.80 -1.82
N LEU A 359 16.19 -5.05 -1.72
CA LEU A 359 15.06 -5.40 -0.83
C LEU A 359 15.37 -5.06 0.63
N PHE A 360 16.54 -5.43 1.13
CA PHE A 360 16.93 -5.15 2.51
C PHE A 360 17.20 -3.65 2.76
N ALA A 361 17.65 -2.90 1.75
CA ALA A 361 17.73 -1.45 1.81
C ALA A 361 16.34 -0.83 2.02
N VAL A 362 15.32 -1.29 1.27
CA VAL A 362 13.93 -0.86 1.47
C VAL A 362 13.40 -1.25 2.86
N VAL A 363 13.71 -2.45 3.36
CA VAL A 363 13.32 -2.87 4.73
C VAL A 363 13.87 -1.89 5.78
N ARG A 364 15.17 -1.56 5.69
CA ARG A 364 15.84 -0.63 6.61
C ARG A 364 15.25 0.78 6.53
N ALA A 365 15.06 1.29 5.32
CA ALA A 365 14.50 2.62 5.10
C ALA A 365 13.07 2.74 5.63
N TRP A 366 12.22 1.75 5.35
CA TRP A 366 10.86 1.72 5.88
C TRP A 366 10.84 1.69 7.41
N HIS A 367 11.69 0.85 8.03
CA HIS A 367 11.76 0.78 9.49
C HIS A 367 12.23 2.10 10.11
N HIS A 368 13.26 2.72 9.53
CA HIS A 368 13.75 4.04 9.95
C HIS A 368 12.63 5.09 9.89
N ASP A 369 11.97 5.22 8.75
CA ASP A 369 10.90 6.19 8.54
C ASP A 369 9.69 5.93 9.44
N GLN A 370 9.34 4.66 9.65
CA GLN A 370 8.28 4.28 10.59
C GLN A 370 8.62 4.69 12.02
N ALA A 371 9.84 4.38 12.49
CA ALA A 371 10.28 4.72 13.84
C ALA A 371 10.28 6.25 14.04
N PHE A 372 10.71 7.00 13.03
CA PHE A 372 10.69 8.45 13.02
C PHE A 372 9.26 9.01 13.05
N ALA A 373 8.40 8.60 12.11
CA ALA A 373 7.02 9.07 11.99
C ALA A 373 6.19 8.79 13.25
N ARG A 374 6.38 7.61 13.85
CA ARG A 374 5.71 7.25 15.11
C ARG A 374 6.17 8.08 16.30
N ARG A 375 7.48 8.38 16.39
CA ARG A 375 7.99 9.23 17.46
C ARG A 375 7.35 10.61 17.39
N MET A 376 7.37 11.23 16.21
CA MET A 376 6.71 12.52 16.02
C MET A 376 5.22 12.46 16.38
N PHE A 377 4.52 11.42 15.91
CA PHE A 377 3.09 11.26 16.18
C PHE A 377 2.78 11.02 17.66
N LEU A 378 3.64 10.30 18.38
CA LEU A 378 3.47 10.07 19.82
C LEU A 378 3.71 11.34 20.64
N ASP A 379 4.64 12.18 20.20
CA ASP A 379 4.97 13.46 20.82
C ASP A 379 3.84 14.49 20.61
N ASP A 380 3.34 14.64 19.37
CA ASP A 380 2.18 15.46 19.04
C ASP A 380 1.28 14.77 17.99
N PRO A 381 0.18 14.10 18.41
CA PRO A 381 -0.73 13.46 17.46
C PRO A 381 -1.41 14.44 16.49
N GLY A 382 -1.42 15.74 16.83
CA GLY A 382 -1.95 16.79 15.98
C GLY A 382 -1.21 16.92 14.66
N THR A 383 0.06 16.53 14.56
CA THR A 383 0.86 16.61 13.33
C THR A 383 0.35 15.72 12.19
N LEU A 384 -0.48 14.70 12.49
CA LEU A 384 -1.14 13.85 11.48
C LEU A 384 -2.66 13.90 11.58
N ALA A 385 -3.21 14.07 12.79
CA ALA A 385 -4.66 14.09 13.01
C ALA A 385 -5.33 15.41 12.60
N ASN A 386 -4.57 16.50 12.50
CA ASN A 386 -5.04 17.76 11.92
C ASN A 386 -4.50 17.86 10.48
N PRO A 387 -5.37 17.93 9.45
CA PRO A 387 -4.94 17.95 8.06
C PRO A 387 -4.10 19.19 7.73
N ASP A 388 -4.39 20.36 8.32
CA ASP A 388 -3.63 21.59 8.06
C ASP A 388 -2.20 21.46 8.60
N HIS A 389 -2.09 20.95 9.83
CA HIS A 389 -0.79 20.72 10.45
C HIS A 389 -0.01 19.62 9.72
N ASN A 390 -0.67 18.60 9.18
CA ASN A 390 -0.04 17.54 8.39
C ASN A 390 0.59 18.05 7.10
N LEU A 391 -0.09 18.94 6.37
CA LEU A 391 0.43 19.55 5.14
C LEU A 391 1.65 20.44 5.41
N HIS A 392 1.66 21.12 6.55
CA HIS A 392 2.68 22.13 6.86
C HIS A 392 3.76 21.64 7.83
N SER A 393 3.72 20.39 8.30
CA SER A 393 4.73 19.86 9.22
C SER A 393 5.95 19.37 8.43
N PRO A 394 7.11 20.06 8.51
CA PRO A 394 8.30 19.71 7.73
C PRO A 394 8.99 18.42 8.21
N GLY A 395 8.49 17.79 9.29
CA GLY A 395 9.17 16.69 9.94
C GLY A 395 8.93 15.32 9.30
N TYR A 396 7.73 15.02 8.77
CA TYR A 396 7.42 13.64 8.38
C TYR A 396 8.27 13.16 7.20
N PRO A 397 8.60 11.85 7.14
CA PRO A 397 9.32 11.31 6.01
C PRO A 397 8.54 11.51 4.70
N ARG A 398 9.25 11.92 3.66
CA ARG A 398 8.66 12.14 2.32
C ARG A 398 8.82 10.88 1.48
N PRO A 399 7.75 10.35 0.86
CA PRO A 399 7.87 9.20 -0.01
C PRO A 399 8.64 9.54 -1.30
N PHE A 400 9.18 8.53 -1.97
CA PHE A 400 9.46 8.67 -3.40
C PHE A 400 8.15 8.86 -4.15
N ILE A 401 8.14 9.70 -5.19
CA ILE A 401 6.94 9.98 -5.98
C ILE A 401 7.13 9.37 -7.36
N GLU A 402 6.34 8.36 -7.68
CA GLU A 402 6.24 7.82 -9.03
C GLU A 402 5.13 8.54 -9.79
N THR A 403 5.46 9.21 -10.89
CA THR A 403 4.44 9.79 -11.78
C THR A 403 4.32 8.93 -13.03
N ARG A 404 3.11 8.40 -13.28
CA ARG A 404 2.77 7.58 -14.44
C ARG A 404 1.86 8.33 -15.40
N MET A 405 2.15 8.24 -16.69
CA MET A 405 1.39 8.87 -17.77
C MET A 405 0.74 7.77 -18.61
N GLY A 406 -0.57 7.59 -18.45
CA GLY A 406 -1.36 6.42 -18.92
C GLY A 406 -0.93 5.76 -20.24
N PHE A 407 -1.64 6.05 -21.34
CA PHE A 407 -1.32 5.52 -22.68
C PHE A 407 -0.47 6.48 -23.52
N MET A 408 -0.03 7.59 -22.93
CA MET A 408 0.49 8.73 -23.66
C MET A 408 1.94 9.00 -23.31
N MET A 409 2.74 9.13 -24.36
CA MET A 409 4.18 9.33 -24.34
C MET A 409 4.53 10.81 -24.12
N HIS A 410 5.23 11.15 -23.03
CA HIS A 410 5.71 12.51 -22.81
C HIS A 410 7.13 12.70 -23.33
N LYS A 411 7.33 13.75 -24.13
CA LYS A 411 8.64 14.11 -24.66
C LYS A 411 9.36 15.03 -23.68
N ARG A 412 10.28 14.48 -22.88
CA ARG A 412 11.16 15.29 -22.04
C ARG A 412 12.15 16.08 -22.92
N ARG A 413 12.50 17.29 -22.50
CA ARG A 413 13.60 18.09 -23.09
C ARG A 413 14.93 17.94 -22.35
N ASP A 414 14.92 17.23 -21.23
CA ASP A 414 16.03 17.09 -20.28
C ASP A 414 16.66 15.70 -20.32
N VAL A 415 17.85 15.55 -19.72
CA VAL A 415 18.57 14.27 -19.55
C VAL A 415 17.65 13.23 -18.89
N LEU A 416 17.67 12.00 -19.42
CA LEU A 416 16.78 10.91 -19.01
C LEU A 416 16.88 10.63 -17.51
N ASP A 417 18.09 10.53 -16.97
CA ASP A 417 18.33 10.36 -15.54
C ASP A 417 19.07 11.56 -14.96
N ARG A 418 18.65 11.97 -13.75
CA ARG A 418 19.32 12.97 -12.91
C ARG A 418 19.42 12.42 -11.50
N ASP A 419 20.28 12.99 -10.66
CA ASP A 419 20.51 12.48 -9.30
C ASP A 419 19.21 12.37 -8.48
N ASP A 420 18.24 13.26 -8.73
CA ASP A 420 16.95 13.35 -8.04
C ASP A 420 15.77 12.69 -8.79
N HIS A 421 15.98 12.21 -10.03
CA HIS A 421 14.95 11.63 -10.88
C HIS A 421 15.44 10.42 -11.70
N ARG A 422 14.70 9.32 -11.70
CA ARG A 422 14.96 8.16 -12.58
C ARG A 422 13.80 7.87 -13.51
N VAL A 423 14.10 7.59 -14.77
CA VAL A 423 13.11 7.13 -15.74
C VAL A 423 12.89 5.62 -15.60
N ILE A 424 11.63 5.21 -15.47
CA ILE A 424 11.25 3.80 -15.28
C ILE A 424 10.96 3.11 -16.62
N ALA A 425 10.26 3.82 -17.51
CA ALA A 425 9.81 3.27 -18.78
C ALA A 425 9.95 4.31 -19.89
N ILE A 426 10.62 3.91 -20.95
CA ILE A 426 10.76 4.65 -22.21
C ILE A 426 10.04 3.90 -23.33
N ASP A 427 9.58 4.63 -24.33
CA ASP A 427 9.11 4.05 -25.58
C ASP A 427 10.24 3.30 -26.32
N GLU A 428 9.86 2.51 -27.33
CA GLU A 428 10.81 1.67 -28.08
C GLU A 428 11.94 2.47 -28.75
N GLU A 429 11.70 3.76 -29.04
CA GLU A 429 12.67 4.66 -29.66
C GLU A 429 13.54 5.42 -28.65
N GLY A 430 13.27 5.31 -27.34
CA GLY A 430 13.97 6.03 -26.28
C GLY A 430 13.77 7.55 -26.29
N LYS A 431 12.68 8.02 -26.90
CA LYS A 431 12.36 9.45 -27.09
C LYS A 431 11.26 9.95 -26.17
N HIS A 432 10.48 9.04 -25.58
CA HIS A 432 9.36 9.40 -24.72
C HIS A 432 9.34 8.59 -23.44
N VAL A 433 8.94 9.25 -22.35
CA VAL A 433 8.87 8.67 -21.00
C VAL A 433 7.40 8.36 -20.68
N LEU A 434 7.15 7.19 -20.09
CA LEU A 434 5.84 6.77 -19.60
C LEU A 434 5.71 6.88 -18.07
N ALA A 435 6.83 6.74 -17.36
CA ALA A 435 6.88 6.93 -15.91
C ALA A 435 8.28 7.35 -15.43
N TYR A 436 8.32 8.15 -14.38
CA TYR A 436 9.55 8.48 -13.66
C TYR A 436 9.31 8.49 -12.15
N ILE A 437 10.39 8.37 -11.38
CA ILE A 437 10.39 8.51 -9.92
C ILE A 437 11.20 9.74 -9.55
N SER A 438 10.68 10.57 -8.64
CA SER A 438 11.40 11.68 -8.03
C SER A 438 11.67 11.43 -6.54
N SER A 439 12.79 11.97 -6.06
CA SER A 439 13.16 12.03 -4.65
C SER A 439 13.10 13.49 -4.18
N PRO A 440 11.99 13.96 -3.61
CA PRO A 440 11.84 15.37 -3.25
C PRO A 440 12.73 15.74 -2.05
N GLY A 441 13.96 16.18 -2.33
CA GLY A 441 14.86 16.86 -1.37
C GLY A 441 15.12 16.08 -0.07
N ARG A 442 15.27 14.76 -0.18
CA ARG A 442 15.24 13.84 0.97
C ARG A 442 16.67 13.54 1.46
N ASP A 443 16.93 13.67 2.76
CA ASP A 443 18.05 13.01 3.45
C ASP A 443 17.71 11.52 3.64
N THR A 444 17.42 10.83 2.53
CA THR A 444 17.05 9.41 2.55
C THR A 444 18.29 8.54 2.64
N THR A 445 18.22 7.50 3.45
CA THR A 445 19.23 6.43 3.49
C THR A 445 19.08 5.42 2.35
N LEU A 446 17.97 5.49 1.61
CA LEU A 446 17.65 4.63 0.47
C LEU A 446 17.95 5.34 -0.84
N ASP A 447 18.74 4.67 -1.68
CA ASP A 447 18.98 5.08 -3.05
C ASP A 447 17.79 4.76 -3.96
N ILE A 448 17.57 5.59 -4.97
CA ILE A 448 16.45 5.42 -5.92
C ILE A 448 16.59 4.14 -6.76
N ASP A 449 17.81 3.71 -7.06
CA ASP A 449 18.09 2.50 -7.82
C ASP A 449 17.78 1.25 -6.98
N ASP A 450 18.03 1.29 -5.67
CA ASP A 450 17.58 0.25 -4.73
C ASP A 450 16.06 0.19 -4.64
N ALA A 451 15.37 1.33 -4.59
CA ALA A 451 13.92 1.38 -4.58
C ALA A 451 13.31 0.77 -5.87
N LEU A 452 13.91 1.06 -7.02
CA LEU A 452 13.52 0.50 -8.32
C LEU A 452 13.77 -1.02 -8.40
N ALA A 453 14.96 -1.46 -7.99
CA ALA A 453 15.31 -2.88 -7.98
C ALA A 453 14.39 -3.69 -7.06
N ALA A 454 14.11 -3.21 -5.85
CA ALA A 454 13.18 -3.84 -4.91
C ALA A 454 11.75 -3.91 -5.47
N ARG A 455 11.31 -2.88 -6.21
CA ARG A 455 10.02 -2.86 -6.89
C ARG A 455 9.92 -3.93 -7.97
N VAL A 456 10.95 -4.09 -8.81
CA VAL A 456 10.99 -5.14 -9.86
C VAL A 456 10.82 -6.52 -9.21
N VAL A 457 11.55 -6.78 -8.14
CA VAL A 457 11.48 -8.06 -7.41
C VAL A 457 10.10 -8.30 -6.80
N THR A 458 9.48 -7.24 -6.29
CA THR A 458 8.13 -7.32 -5.72
C THR A 458 7.10 -7.60 -6.82
N HIS A 459 7.24 -7.02 -8.01
CA HIS A 459 6.41 -7.39 -9.18
C HIS A 459 6.58 -8.85 -9.60
N MET A 460 7.82 -9.35 -9.65
CA MET A 460 8.07 -10.76 -9.99
C MET A 460 7.44 -11.70 -8.94
N SER A 461 7.56 -11.35 -7.66
CA SER A 461 6.95 -12.12 -6.55
C SER A 461 5.42 -12.05 -6.61
N ASP A 462 4.86 -10.88 -6.90
CA ASP A 462 3.42 -10.68 -7.04
C ASP A 462 2.86 -11.52 -8.19
N PHE A 463 3.53 -11.56 -9.33
CA PHE A 463 3.15 -12.42 -10.46
C PHE A 463 3.16 -13.91 -10.08
N LEU A 464 4.17 -14.33 -9.31
CA LEU A 464 4.28 -15.72 -8.89
C LEU A 464 3.23 -16.14 -7.87
N PHE A 465 2.73 -15.24 -7.02
CA PHE A 465 1.96 -15.63 -5.84
C PHE A 465 0.56 -15.02 -5.73
N MET A 466 0.28 -13.84 -6.29
CA MET A 466 -1.05 -13.24 -6.13
C MET A 466 -2.11 -14.01 -6.93
N ASP A 467 -3.19 -14.39 -6.26
CA ASP A 467 -4.34 -15.05 -6.90
C ASP A 467 -5.35 -14.02 -7.44
N GLU A 468 -4.90 -13.17 -8.36
CA GLU A 468 -5.74 -12.20 -9.05
C GLU A 468 -5.50 -12.27 -10.56
N PRO A 469 -6.56 -12.27 -11.41
CA PRO A 469 -6.40 -12.21 -12.85
C PRO A 469 -5.55 -10.99 -13.24
N LEU A 470 -4.49 -11.24 -14.00
CA LEU A 470 -3.59 -10.19 -14.46
C LEU A 470 -3.96 -9.75 -15.87
N ASP A 471 -3.66 -8.49 -16.19
CA ASP A 471 -3.72 -7.99 -17.55
C ASP A 471 -2.68 -8.70 -18.43
N ASP A 472 -3.06 -9.09 -19.66
CA ASP A 472 -2.20 -9.82 -20.59
C ASP A 472 -0.83 -9.16 -20.79
N LEU A 473 -0.77 -7.81 -20.80
CA LEU A 473 0.49 -7.07 -20.97
C LEU A 473 1.38 -7.17 -19.73
N TYR A 474 0.78 -7.09 -18.54
CA TYR A 474 1.51 -7.23 -17.28
C TYR A 474 2.02 -8.65 -17.07
N GLU A 475 1.18 -9.64 -17.39
CA GLU A 475 1.58 -11.05 -17.40
C GLU A 475 2.73 -11.30 -18.38
N HIS A 476 2.64 -10.78 -19.61
CA HIS A 476 3.69 -10.92 -20.61
C HIS A 476 5.01 -10.29 -20.14
N TRP A 477 4.96 -9.08 -19.57
CA TRP A 477 6.14 -8.41 -19.02
C TRP A 477 6.79 -9.21 -17.88
N CYS A 478 6.00 -9.70 -16.92
CA CYS A 478 6.51 -10.53 -15.83
C CYS A 478 7.15 -11.83 -16.33
N ARG A 479 6.51 -12.52 -17.30
CA ARG A 479 7.06 -13.74 -17.91
C ARG A 479 8.41 -13.50 -18.57
N ARG A 480 8.55 -12.41 -19.34
CA ARG A 480 9.82 -12.04 -19.98
C ARG A 480 10.94 -11.75 -18.99
N LEU A 481 10.61 -11.31 -17.78
CA LEU A 481 11.57 -11.10 -16.71
C LEU A 481 11.92 -12.39 -15.97
N ILE A 482 10.93 -13.22 -15.67
CA ILE A 482 11.09 -14.39 -14.80
C ILE A 482 11.61 -15.61 -15.55
N GLU A 483 11.07 -15.94 -16.73
CA GLU A 483 11.43 -17.18 -17.43
C GLU A 483 12.94 -17.30 -17.73
N PRO A 484 13.64 -16.25 -18.21
CA PRO A 484 15.08 -16.30 -18.38
C PRO A 484 15.84 -16.41 -17.05
N PHE A 485 15.25 -15.89 -15.96
CA PHE A 485 15.86 -15.93 -14.63
C PHE A 485 15.81 -17.33 -14.03
N VAL A 486 14.70 -18.05 -14.20
CA VAL A 486 14.48 -19.38 -13.61
C VAL A 486 14.80 -20.55 -14.56
N ASP A 487 15.00 -20.28 -15.85
CA ASP A 487 15.21 -21.30 -16.91
C ASP A 487 14.07 -22.36 -16.96
N LYS A 488 12.83 -21.88 -16.79
CA LYS A 488 11.60 -22.68 -16.82
C LYS A 488 10.47 -21.87 -17.43
N LYS A 489 9.48 -22.56 -17.99
CA LYS A 489 8.27 -21.91 -18.52
C LYS A 489 7.24 -21.71 -17.41
N LEU A 490 6.60 -20.56 -17.36
CA LEU A 490 5.49 -20.34 -16.42
C LEU A 490 4.19 -20.84 -17.08
N VAL A 491 3.29 -21.46 -16.33
CA VAL A 491 1.99 -21.95 -16.85
C VAL A 491 0.87 -21.47 -15.94
N SER A 492 -0.10 -20.79 -16.54
CA SER A 492 -1.22 -20.20 -15.79
C SER A 492 -2.16 -21.29 -15.30
N VAL A 493 -2.59 -21.20 -14.04
CA VAL A 493 -3.56 -22.12 -13.42
C VAL A 493 -4.98 -21.53 -13.31
N TYR A 494 -5.24 -20.44 -14.04
CA TYR A 494 -6.56 -19.83 -14.17
C TYR A 494 -7.52 -20.61 -15.06
#